data_AF-A0A942J6L2-F1
#
_entry.id   AF-A0A942J6L2-F1
#
_cell.length_a   1.000
_cell.length_b   1.000
_cell.length_c   1.000
_cell.angle_alpha   90.00
_cell.angle_beta   90.00
_cell.angle_gamma   90.00
#
_symmetry.space_group_name_H-M   'P 1'
#
loop_
_entity.id
_entity.type
_entity.pdbx_description
1 polymer ?
#
loop_
_entity_poly.entity_id
_entity_poly.type
_entity_poly.pdbx_seq_one_letter_code
_entity_poly.pdbx_strand_id
1 'polypeptide(L)'
;MGIDYKKIHQFLNAIADGTINHFQLAELIKISRLIIQSYLINYRSNIIGMITRNGITITDLAYDCIADAFGRNQVYKFYSLNKFLYSLNTDISCIEKVNLFLAYKSFLIKVTNAQLSKLYSQTDPIGSKILRNIKDAVKEFEELCITKDLHGLKISLKSALNENCKPDFPIEKLSLTS
;
A
#
# COMPACT_ATOMS: atom_id res chain seq x y z
N MET A 1 -4.47 19.63 -5.80
CA MET A 1 -5.54 19.37 -4.81
C MET A 1 -4.87 18.79 -3.57
N GLY A 2 -4.72 19.57 -2.50
CA GLY A 2 -4.08 19.10 -1.27
C GLY A 2 -4.98 18.10 -0.53
N ILE A 3 -4.37 17.10 0.11
CA ILE A 3 -5.12 16.15 0.96
C ILE A 3 -5.47 16.86 2.27
N ASP A 4 -6.77 16.95 2.59
CA ASP A 4 -7.23 17.49 3.86
C ASP A 4 -7.16 16.40 4.95
N TYR A 5 -6.08 16.43 5.73
CA TYR A 5 -5.86 15.50 6.84
C TYR A 5 -6.93 15.62 7.93
N LYS A 6 -7.53 16.81 8.13
CA LYS A 6 -8.59 17.02 9.11
C LYS A 6 -9.85 16.29 8.68
N LYS A 7 -10.19 16.34 7.39
CA LYS A 7 -11.36 15.65 6.83
C LYS A 7 -11.22 14.12 6.95
N ILE A 8 -10.04 13.57 6.63
CA ILE A 8 -9.77 12.13 6.78
C ILE A 8 -9.89 11.70 8.25
N HIS A 9 -9.32 12.48 9.17
CA HIS A 9 -9.40 12.22 10.61
C HIS A 9 -10.86 12.18 11.09
N GLN A 10 -11.68 13.14 10.68
CA GLN A 10 -13.11 13.17 11.00
C GLN A 10 -13.86 11.94 10.46
N PHE A 11 -13.59 11.53 9.22
CA PHE A 11 -14.26 10.39 8.62
C PHE A 11 -13.86 9.06 9.25
N LEU A 12 -12.59 8.89 9.61
CA LEU A 12 -12.11 7.68 10.29
C LEU A 12 -12.66 7.58 11.72
N ASN A 13 -12.78 8.70 12.44
CA ASN A 13 -13.50 8.73 13.72
C ASN A 13 -14.96 8.33 13.56
N ALA A 14 -15.67 8.90 12.58
CA ALA A 14 -17.07 8.55 12.33
C ALA A 14 -17.26 7.06 11.94
N ILE A 15 -16.25 6.42 11.34
CA ILE A 15 -16.26 4.97 11.09
C ILE A 15 -16.11 4.19 12.39
N ALA A 16 -15.17 4.57 13.26
CA ALA A 16 -14.98 3.92 14.56
C ALA A 16 -16.25 3.97 15.42
N ASP A 17 -16.90 5.14 15.43
CA ASP A 17 -18.12 5.38 16.21
C ASP A 17 -19.38 4.79 15.54
N GLY A 18 -19.27 4.34 14.29
CA GLY A 18 -20.41 3.85 13.50
C GLY A 18 -21.40 4.94 13.09
N THR A 19 -21.01 6.21 13.16
CA THR A 19 -21.84 7.39 12.87
C THR A 19 -21.64 7.95 11.46
N ILE A 20 -20.79 7.32 10.63
CA ILE A 20 -20.50 7.79 9.28
C ILE A 20 -21.74 7.79 8.38
N ASN A 21 -22.03 8.92 7.74
CA ASN A 21 -23.11 9.04 6.78
C ASN A 21 -22.66 8.70 5.34
N HIS A 22 -23.63 8.56 4.43
CA HIS A 22 -23.37 8.18 3.03
C HIS A 22 -22.43 9.17 2.31
N PHE A 23 -22.62 10.47 2.52
CA PHE A 23 -21.80 11.51 1.88
C PHE A 23 -20.35 11.46 2.36
N GLN A 24 -20.13 11.34 3.67
CA GLN A 24 -18.80 11.19 4.28
C GLN A 24 -18.10 9.94 3.77
N LEU A 25 -18.83 8.82 3.67
CA LEU A 25 -18.31 7.57 3.15
C LEU A 25 -17.91 7.68 1.68
N ALA A 26 -18.77 8.24 0.82
CA ALA A 26 -18.48 8.43 -0.59
C ALA A 26 -17.24 9.31 -0.80
N GLU A 27 -17.12 10.38 -0.01
CA GLU A 27 -15.95 11.25 -0.04
C GLU A 27 -14.68 10.53 0.44
N LEU A 28 -14.76 9.73 1.51
CA LEU A 28 -13.62 8.93 1.97
C LEU A 28 -13.17 7.91 0.91
N ILE A 29 -14.11 7.23 0.25
CA ILE A 29 -13.83 6.31 -0.86
C ILE A 29 -13.12 7.04 -2.00
N LYS A 30 -13.62 8.22 -2.39
CA LYS A 30 -13.02 9.05 -3.45
C LYS A 30 -11.60 9.48 -3.10
N ILE A 31 -11.35 9.91 -1.86
CA ILE A 31 -10.00 10.26 -1.37
C ILE A 31 -9.09 9.03 -1.41
N SER A 32 -9.59 7.89 -0.93
CA SER A 32 -8.83 6.63 -0.88
C SER A 32 -8.45 6.15 -2.27
N ARG A 33 -9.38 6.23 -3.24
CA ARG A 33 -9.12 5.97 -4.65
C ARG A 33 -8.03 6.88 -5.20
N LEU A 34 -8.07 8.18 -4.93
CA LEU A 34 -7.04 9.11 -5.41
C LEU A 34 -5.65 8.78 -4.84
N ILE A 35 -5.58 8.41 -3.56
CA ILE A 35 -4.33 7.96 -2.92
C ILE A 35 -3.79 6.72 -3.63
N ILE A 36 -4.65 5.72 -3.87
CA ILE A 36 -4.24 4.47 -4.51
C ILE A 36 -3.92 4.65 -5.98
N GLN A 37 -4.70 5.44 -6.72
CA GLN A 37 -4.40 5.76 -8.11
C GLN A 37 -3.02 6.42 -8.23
N SER A 38 -2.71 7.39 -7.37
CA SER A 38 -1.38 8.00 -7.32
C SER A 38 -0.29 6.98 -7.00
N TYR A 39 -0.53 6.07 -6.04
CA TYR A 39 0.40 4.99 -5.74
C TYR A 39 0.64 4.06 -6.94
N LEU A 40 -0.42 3.63 -7.63
CA LEU A 40 -0.33 2.73 -8.77
C LEU A 40 0.44 3.37 -9.93
N ILE A 41 0.17 4.65 -10.23
CA ILE A 41 0.84 5.40 -11.30
C ILE A 41 2.35 5.50 -11.03
N ASN A 42 2.74 5.86 -9.81
CA ASN A 42 4.13 6.16 -9.49
C ASN A 42 4.98 4.92 -9.17
N TYR A 43 4.38 3.86 -8.63
CA TYR A 43 5.14 2.72 -8.09
C TYR A 43 4.78 1.36 -8.70
N ARG A 44 3.73 1.29 -9.53
CA ARG A 44 3.24 0.05 -10.17
C ARG A 44 3.04 0.22 -11.68
N SER A 45 3.96 0.94 -12.32
CA SER A 45 3.91 1.20 -13.77
C SER A 45 3.87 -0.07 -14.63
N ASN A 46 4.45 -1.17 -14.16
CA ASN A 46 4.40 -2.47 -14.80
C ASN A 46 2.97 -3.02 -14.97
N ILE A 47 2.05 -2.69 -14.06
CA ILE A 47 0.64 -3.11 -14.12
C ILE A 47 -0.17 -2.26 -15.11
N ILE A 48 0.21 -0.99 -15.32
CA ILE A 48 -0.50 -0.07 -16.21
C ILE A 48 -0.57 -0.59 -17.65
N GLY A 49 0.54 -1.17 -18.13
CA GLY A 49 0.60 -1.79 -19.46
C GLY A 49 -0.33 -2.99 -19.60
N MET A 50 -0.50 -3.79 -18.53
CA MET A 50 -1.37 -4.95 -18.54
C MET A 50 -2.85 -4.56 -18.52
N ILE A 51 -3.25 -3.62 -17.66
CA ILE A 51 -4.67 -3.22 -17.55
C ILE A 51 -5.18 -2.51 -18.80
N THR A 52 -4.34 -1.68 -19.43
CA THR A 52 -4.72 -0.94 -20.65
C THR A 52 -5.03 -1.90 -21.80
N ARG A 53 -4.26 -2.99 -21.93
CA ARG A 53 -4.51 -4.03 -22.94
C ARG A 53 -5.84 -4.76 -22.74
N ASN A 54 -6.31 -4.83 -21.50
CA ASN A 54 -7.56 -5.48 -21.13
C ASN A 54 -8.74 -4.49 -21.03
N GLY A 55 -8.55 -3.24 -21.46
CA GLY A 55 -9.61 -2.21 -21.43
C GLY A 55 -9.99 -1.71 -20.04
N ILE A 56 -9.17 -1.98 -19.02
CA ILE A 56 -9.42 -1.56 -17.63
C ILE A 56 -8.71 -0.25 -17.37
N THR A 57 -9.41 0.76 -16.86
CA THR A 57 -8.78 2.03 -16.49
C THR A 57 -8.07 1.92 -15.15
N ILE A 58 -7.07 2.78 -14.93
CA ILE A 58 -6.39 2.89 -13.63
C ILE A 58 -7.37 3.27 -12.51
N THR A 59 -8.44 3.98 -12.85
CA THR A 59 -9.49 4.38 -11.92
C THR A 59 -10.30 3.17 -11.46
N ASP A 60 -10.66 2.28 -12.40
CA ASP A 60 -11.41 1.06 -12.10
C ASP A 60 -10.56 0.12 -11.25
N LEU A 61 -9.29 -0.08 -11.63
CA LEU A 61 -8.34 -0.86 -10.83
C LEU A 61 -8.20 -0.30 -9.42
N ALA A 62 -8.14 1.03 -9.27
CA ALA A 62 -8.04 1.65 -7.95
C ALA A 62 -9.29 1.40 -7.09
N TYR A 63 -10.49 1.42 -7.68
CA TYR A 63 -11.73 1.04 -6.99
C TYR A 63 -11.73 -0.43 -6.59
N ASP A 64 -11.37 -1.34 -7.49
CA ASP A 64 -11.27 -2.77 -7.20
C ASP A 64 -10.28 -3.05 -6.06
N CYS A 65 -9.15 -2.36 -6.07
CA CYS A 65 -8.11 -2.51 -5.05
C CYS A 65 -8.57 -2.08 -3.65
N ILE A 66 -9.47 -1.10 -3.54
CA ILE A 66 -9.97 -0.60 -2.25
C ILE A 66 -11.33 -1.21 -1.86
N ALA A 67 -12.00 -1.93 -2.77
CA ALA A 67 -13.32 -2.51 -2.52
C ALA A 67 -13.34 -3.34 -1.22
N ASP A 68 -12.34 -4.19 -1.02
CA ASP A 68 -12.21 -5.02 0.20
C ASP A 68 -11.94 -4.21 1.48
N ALA A 69 -11.42 -2.99 1.37
CA ALA A 69 -11.26 -2.10 2.52
C ALA A 69 -12.64 -1.58 3.00
N PHE A 70 -13.52 -1.26 2.05
CA PHE A 70 -14.85 -0.69 2.29
C PHE A 70 -15.98 -1.74 2.27
N GLY A 71 -15.63 -3.02 2.10
CA GLY A 71 -16.56 -4.13 2.20
C GLY A 71 -17.22 -4.21 3.58
N ARG A 72 -18.54 -4.35 3.60
CA ARG A 72 -19.31 -4.59 4.82
C ARG A 72 -19.46 -6.09 5.07
N ASN A 73 -19.37 -6.50 6.33
CA ASN A 73 -19.69 -7.87 6.73
C ASN A 73 -21.21 -8.09 6.85
N GLN A 74 -21.62 -9.29 7.24
CA GLN A 74 -23.04 -9.66 7.46
C GLN A 74 -23.75 -8.79 8.51
N VAL A 75 -23.00 -8.08 9.36
CA VAL A 75 -23.52 -7.16 10.40
C VAL A 75 -23.41 -5.69 9.95
N TYR A 76 -23.27 -5.45 8.64
CA TYR A 76 -23.13 -4.12 8.02
C TYR A 76 -21.94 -3.28 8.54
N LYS A 77 -20.94 -3.89 9.19
CA LYS A 77 -19.73 -3.23 9.67
C LYS A 77 -18.59 -3.34 8.67
N PHE A 78 -17.75 -2.30 8.58
CA PHE A 78 -16.55 -2.28 7.75
C PHE A 78 -15.43 -3.12 8.38
N TYR A 79 -15.37 -4.41 8.07
CA TYR A 79 -14.46 -5.33 8.76
C TYR A 79 -12.98 -4.94 8.63
N SER A 80 -12.51 -4.69 7.40
CA SER A 80 -11.11 -4.36 7.12
C SER A 80 -10.69 -3.03 7.75
N LEU A 81 -11.54 -2.00 7.64
CA LEU A 81 -11.29 -0.70 8.25
C LEU A 81 -11.31 -0.78 9.77
N ASN A 82 -12.30 -1.44 10.37
CA ASN A 82 -12.34 -1.61 11.82
C ASN A 82 -11.12 -2.37 12.32
N LYS A 83 -10.70 -3.45 11.64
CA LYS A 83 -9.46 -4.17 11.99
C LYS A 83 -8.23 -3.27 11.93
N PHE A 84 -8.14 -2.38 10.95
CA PHE A 84 -7.10 -1.37 10.89
C PHE A 84 -7.17 -0.40 12.08
N LEU A 85 -8.36 0.15 12.37
CA LEU A 85 -8.55 1.09 13.48
C LEU A 85 -8.19 0.44 14.83
N TYR A 86 -8.61 -0.81 15.07
CA TYR A 86 -8.20 -1.58 16.25
C TYR A 86 -6.68 -1.80 16.31
N SER A 87 -6.02 -2.00 15.18
CA SER A 87 -4.56 -2.22 15.15
C SER A 87 -3.72 -0.99 15.53
N LEU A 88 -4.34 0.20 15.59
CA LEU A 88 -3.67 1.42 16.05
C LEU A 88 -3.45 1.42 17.57
N ASN A 89 -4.15 0.55 18.33
CA ASN A 89 -4.06 0.43 19.79
C ASN A 89 -4.17 1.78 20.56
N THR A 90 -4.78 2.79 19.93
CA THR A 90 -4.91 4.15 20.44
C THR A 90 -6.23 4.72 19.93
N ASP A 91 -6.90 5.53 20.75
CA ASP A 91 -8.07 6.28 20.32
C ASP A 91 -7.69 7.22 19.17
N ILE A 92 -8.45 7.16 18.07
CA ILE A 92 -8.22 7.93 16.84
C ILE A 92 -8.26 9.43 17.14
N SER A 93 -9.08 9.87 18.09
CA SER A 93 -9.17 11.28 18.51
C SER A 93 -7.86 11.82 19.07
N CYS A 94 -7.03 10.95 19.66
CA CYS A 94 -5.72 11.28 20.24
C CYS A 94 -4.57 11.23 19.21
N ILE A 95 -4.77 10.63 18.05
CA ILE A 95 -3.73 10.49 17.02
C ILE A 95 -3.63 11.79 16.22
N GLU A 96 -2.41 12.31 16.07
CA GLU A 96 -2.16 13.45 15.20
C GLU A 96 -2.63 13.18 13.76
N LYS A 97 -3.33 14.14 13.16
CA LYS A 97 -3.97 14.02 11.84
C LYS A 97 -3.02 13.52 10.75
N VAL A 98 -1.78 13.99 10.74
CA VAL A 98 -0.76 13.58 9.77
C VAL A 98 -0.36 12.12 9.99
N ASN A 99 -0.12 11.70 11.23
CA ASN A 99 0.25 10.34 11.56
C ASN A 99 -0.88 9.35 11.25
N LEU A 100 -2.13 9.73 11.55
CA LEU A 100 -3.30 8.93 11.17
C LEU A 100 -3.41 8.80 9.65
N PHE A 101 -3.19 9.88 8.90
CA PHE A 101 -3.18 9.84 7.44
C PHE A 101 -2.09 8.91 6.91
N LEU A 102 -0.87 8.97 7.44
CA LEU A 102 0.24 8.11 7.02
C LEU A 102 -0.05 6.63 7.31
N ALA A 103 -0.62 6.34 8.48
CA ALA A 103 -1.06 4.99 8.84
C ALA A 103 -2.17 4.50 7.90
N TYR A 104 -3.16 5.36 7.62
CA TYR A 104 -4.27 5.05 6.72
C TYR A 104 -3.79 4.81 5.28
N LYS A 105 -2.91 5.66 4.76
CA LYS A 105 -2.26 5.48 3.45
C LYS A 105 -1.51 4.15 3.40
N SER A 106 -0.75 3.82 4.44
CA SER A 106 0.00 2.56 4.52
C SER A 106 -0.93 1.34 4.54
N PHE A 107 -2.05 1.43 5.25
CA PHE A 107 -3.11 0.43 5.24
C PHE A 107 -3.70 0.24 3.83
N LEU A 108 -4.10 1.32 3.16
CA LEU A 108 -4.63 1.24 1.80
C LEU A 108 -3.64 0.58 0.85
N ILE A 109 -2.36 0.99 0.89
CA ILE A 109 -1.30 0.39 0.06
C ILE A 109 -1.13 -1.11 0.37
N LYS A 110 -1.26 -1.52 1.64
CA LYS A 110 -1.20 -2.94 2.03
C LYS A 110 -2.37 -3.72 1.41
N VAL A 111 -3.60 -3.20 1.49
CA VAL A 111 -4.78 -3.82 0.89
C VAL A 111 -4.65 -3.91 -0.63
N THR A 112 -4.26 -2.82 -1.28
CA THR A 112 -4.01 -2.78 -2.73
C THR A 112 -2.98 -3.82 -3.17
N ASN A 113 -1.84 -3.93 -2.47
CA ASN A 113 -0.83 -4.93 -2.82
C ASN A 113 -1.34 -6.37 -2.67
N ALA A 114 -2.22 -6.64 -1.70
CA ALA A 114 -2.85 -7.94 -1.56
C ALA A 114 -3.78 -8.24 -2.75
N GLN A 115 -4.60 -7.26 -3.18
CA GLN A 115 -5.46 -7.41 -4.35
C GLN A 115 -4.67 -7.60 -5.65
N LEU A 116 -3.63 -6.80 -5.86
CA LEU A 116 -2.75 -6.96 -7.03
C LEU A 116 -2.10 -8.34 -7.07
N SER A 117 -1.67 -8.85 -5.91
CA SER A 117 -1.09 -10.20 -5.82
C SER A 117 -2.13 -11.27 -6.17
N LYS A 118 -3.37 -11.10 -5.72
CA LYS A 118 -4.49 -12.00 -6.05
C LYS A 118 -4.79 -11.96 -7.56
N LEU A 119 -4.96 -10.77 -8.13
CA LEU A 119 -5.19 -10.59 -9.57
C LEU A 119 -4.06 -11.23 -10.39
N TYR A 120 -2.81 -10.96 -10.03
CA TYR A 120 -1.66 -11.56 -10.70
C TYR A 120 -1.69 -13.09 -10.63
N SER A 121 -2.01 -13.67 -9.46
CA SER A 121 -2.12 -15.13 -9.32
C SER A 121 -3.26 -15.77 -10.13
N GLN A 122 -4.32 -15.02 -10.40
CA GLN A 122 -5.44 -15.47 -11.23
C GLN A 122 -5.12 -15.35 -12.73
N THR A 123 -4.44 -14.27 -13.13
CA THR A 123 -4.05 -14.03 -14.53
C THR A 123 -2.86 -14.88 -14.97
N ASP A 124 -1.89 -15.11 -14.07
CA ASP A 124 -0.68 -15.90 -14.32
C ASP A 124 -0.36 -16.83 -13.14
N PRO A 125 -1.06 -17.99 -13.05
CA PRO A 125 -0.82 -18.97 -12.00
C PRO A 125 0.60 -19.55 -12.02
N ILE A 126 1.20 -19.66 -13.21
CA ILE A 126 2.55 -20.19 -13.39
C ILE A 126 3.58 -19.21 -12.82
N GLY A 127 3.52 -17.94 -13.22
CA GLY A 127 4.37 -16.89 -12.67
C GLY A 127 4.21 -16.73 -11.16
N SER A 128 2.98 -16.88 -10.65
CA SER A 128 2.72 -16.91 -9.20
C SER A 128 3.42 -18.08 -8.50
N LYS A 129 3.40 -19.28 -9.10
CA LYS A 129 4.10 -20.46 -8.58
C LYS A 129 5.62 -20.27 -8.62
N ILE A 130 6.16 -19.70 -9.69
CA ILE A 130 7.58 -19.36 -9.81
C ILE A 130 7.97 -18.37 -8.71
N LEU A 131 7.23 -17.28 -8.53
CA LEU A 131 7.50 -16.29 -7.49
C LEU A 131 7.46 -16.91 -6.08
N ARG A 132 6.52 -17.83 -5.82
CA ARG A 132 6.45 -18.56 -4.55
C ARG A 132 7.68 -19.44 -4.35
N ASN A 133 8.06 -20.22 -5.36
CA ASN A 133 9.24 -21.09 -5.29
C ASN A 133 10.53 -20.27 -5.06
N ILE A 134 10.67 -19.11 -5.71
CA ILE A 134 11.80 -18.19 -5.47
C ILE A 134 11.79 -17.72 -4.01
N LYS A 135 10.64 -17.31 -3.48
CA LYS A 135 10.52 -16.86 -2.08
C LYS A 135 10.89 -17.96 -1.09
N ASP A 136 10.51 -19.20 -1.36
CA ASP A 136 10.79 -20.33 -0.48
C ASP A 136 12.26 -20.72 -0.57
N ALA A 137 12.84 -20.79 -1.77
CA ALA A 137 14.27 -21.02 -1.94
C ALA A 137 15.12 -19.95 -1.23
N VAL A 138 14.77 -18.67 -1.34
CA VAL A 138 15.51 -17.59 -0.64
C VAL A 138 15.51 -17.75 0.88
N LYS A 139 14.44 -18.32 1.48
CA LYS A 139 14.42 -18.59 2.93
C LYS A 139 15.37 -19.72 3.33
N GLU A 140 15.68 -20.63 2.42
CA GLU A 140 16.63 -21.74 2.66
C GLU A 140 18.09 -21.26 2.62
N PHE A 141 18.38 -20.14 1.96
CA PHE A 141 19.72 -19.56 1.93
C PHE A 141 19.94 -18.55 3.06
N GLU A 142 20.89 -18.84 3.96
CA GLU A 142 21.19 -17.98 5.11
C GLU A 142 21.70 -16.60 4.73
N GLU A 143 22.36 -16.44 3.58
CA GLU A 143 22.96 -15.18 3.14
C GLU A 143 21.96 -14.24 2.45
N LEU A 144 20.81 -14.74 2.02
CA LEU A 144 19.82 -13.97 1.29
C LEU A 144 18.67 -13.52 2.19
N CYS A 145 18.07 -12.41 1.81
CA CYS A 145 16.84 -11.93 2.42
C CYS A 145 15.95 -11.26 1.38
N ILE A 146 14.65 -11.23 1.66
CA ILE A 146 13.68 -10.52 0.86
C ILE A 146 13.32 -9.25 1.60
N THR A 147 13.65 -8.11 1.01
CA THR A 147 13.20 -6.81 1.47
C THR A 147 12.05 -6.32 0.60
N LYS A 148 11.26 -5.39 1.15
CA LYS A 148 10.14 -4.77 0.45
C LYS A 148 10.32 -3.26 0.47
N ASP A 149 10.24 -2.65 -0.70
CA ASP A 149 10.17 -1.20 -0.84
C ASP A 149 8.85 -0.79 -1.52
N LEU A 150 8.76 0.48 -1.92
CA LEU A 150 7.58 1.01 -2.62
C LEU A 150 7.40 0.38 -4.01
N HIS A 151 8.49 -0.03 -4.66
CA HIS A 151 8.54 -0.59 -6.01
C HIS A 151 8.29 -2.10 -6.03
N GLY A 152 8.44 -2.81 -4.91
CA GLY A 152 8.14 -4.23 -4.84
C GLY A 152 9.00 -5.00 -3.87
N LEU A 153 9.24 -6.27 -4.22
CA LEU A 153 10.11 -7.15 -3.47
C LEU A 153 11.49 -7.13 -4.12
N LYS A 154 12.51 -7.07 -3.28
CA LYS A 154 13.91 -7.13 -3.67
C LYS A 154 14.58 -8.26 -2.92
N ILE A 155 15.39 -9.05 -3.63
CA ILE A 155 16.29 -10.02 -3.00
C ILE A 155 17.61 -9.30 -2.75
N SER A 156 18.16 -9.43 -1.55
CA SER A 156 19.40 -8.77 -1.15
C SER A 156 20.24 -9.69 -0.28
N LEU A 157 21.56 -9.51 -0.32
CA LEU A 157 22.47 -10.17 0.62
C LEU A 157 22.30 -9.55 2.01
N LYS A 158 22.25 -10.36 3.05
CA LYS A 158 22.18 -9.89 4.44
C LYS A 158 23.41 -9.05 4.81
N SER A 159 24.59 -9.39 4.29
CA SER A 159 25.82 -8.60 4.45
C SER A 159 25.70 -7.18 3.89
N ALA A 160 24.94 -7.00 2.80
CA ALA A 160 24.68 -5.69 2.19
C ALA A 160 23.65 -4.84 2.95
N LEU A 161 22.96 -5.41 3.95
CA LEU A 161 22.10 -4.66 4.88
C LEU A 161 22.88 -4.01 6.02
N ASN A 162 24.10 -4.46 6.30
CA ASN A 162 25.00 -3.76 7.21
C ASN A 162 25.47 -2.47 6.54
N GLU A 163 25.17 -1.32 7.14
CA GLU A 163 25.55 0.00 6.63
C GLU A 163 27.07 0.14 6.41
N ASN A 164 27.87 -0.65 7.14
CA ASN A 164 29.33 -0.71 7.04
C ASN A 164 29.88 -1.32 5.73
N CYS A 165 29.03 -1.88 4.86
CA CYS A 165 29.46 -2.46 3.57
C CYS A 165 29.04 -1.64 2.35
N LYS A 166 28.43 -0.47 2.55
CA LYS A 166 28.21 0.47 1.44
C LYS A 166 29.51 1.27 1.25
N PRO A 167 30.08 1.33 0.04
CA PRO A 167 31.19 2.23 -0.21
C PRO A 167 30.73 3.65 0.14
N ASP A 168 31.55 4.39 0.88
CA ASP A 168 31.27 5.79 1.20
C ASP A 168 30.96 6.54 -0.09
N PHE A 169 29.86 7.27 -0.09
CA PHE A 169 29.50 8.09 -1.22
C PHE A 169 30.62 9.12 -1.41
N PRO A 170 31.28 9.20 -2.57
CA PRO A 170 32.46 10.04 -2.74
C PRO A 170 32.02 11.50 -2.88
N ILE A 171 31.70 12.15 -1.77
CA ILE A 171 31.34 13.57 -1.67
C ILE A 171 32.42 14.44 -2.34
N GLU A 172 33.67 14.01 -2.29
CA GLU A 172 34.83 14.64 -2.93
C GLU A 172 34.70 14.74 -4.47
N LYS A 173 33.88 13.90 -5.11
CA LYS A 173 33.60 13.99 -6.55
C LYS A 173 32.45 14.94 -6.89
N LEU A 174 31.75 15.47 -5.89
CA LEU A 174 30.69 16.46 -6.06
C LEU A 174 31.16 17.91 -5.87
N SER A 175 32.42 18.14 -5.45
CA SER A 175 32.99 19.49 -5.53
C SER A 175 33.17 19.85 -6.99
N LEU A 176 32.23 20.60 -7.55
CA LEU A 176 32.47 21.40 -8.74
C LEU A 176 33.70 22.26 -8.44
N THR A 177 34.81 21.96 -9.10
CA THR A 177 35.96 22.85 -9.18
C THR A 177 35.43 24.19 -9.69
N SER A 178 35.36 25.15 -8.77
CA SER A 178 35.13 26.57 -9.03
C SER A 178 36.17 27.13 -10.00
#